data_AF-A0A661PZ11-F1
#
_entry.id   AF-A0A661PZ11-F1
#
_cell.length_a   1.000
_cell.length_b   1.000
_cell.length_c   1.000
_cell.angle_alpha   90.00
_cell.angle_beta   90.00
_cell.angle_gamma   90.00
#
_symmetry.space_group_name_H-M   'P 1'
#
loop_
_entity.id
_entity.type
_entity.pdbx_description
1 polymer ?
#
loop_
_entity_poly.entity_id
_entity_poly.type
_entity_poly.pdbx_seq_one_letter_code
_entity_poly.pdbx_strand_id
1 'polypeptide(L)'
;MFLSKFVKQANVPFSQGTLINAKNVDLANRFIQMVGDTTDEKKIKFALLKALRELEKEEVVLRLSETTLQLSDAGFAKMKTEVETAMMKISQSFPESTPTPTVQ
;
A
#
# COMPACT_ATOMS: atom_id res chain seq x y z
N MET A 1 -3.99 16.41 -5.02
CA MET A 1 -3.47 15.41 -4.06
C MET A 1 -2.91 14.22 -4.82
N PHE A 2 -1.65 13.83 -4.59
CA PHE A 2 -1.01 12.67 -5.23
C PHE A 2 -1.68 11.34 -4.84
N LEU A 3 -2.15 11.26 -3.59
CA LEU A 3 -2.72 10.04 -3.00
C LEU A 3 -4.17 9.75 -3.44
N SER A 4 -4.92 10.74 -3.93
CA SER A 4 -6.28 10.52 -4.43
C SER A 4 -6.36 9.73 -5.74
N LYS A 5 -5.21 9.54 -6.43
CA LYS A 5 -5.11 8.69 -7.63
C LYS A 5 -5.17 7.19 -7.30
N PHE A 6 -4.79 6.78 -6.09
CA PHE A 6 -4.84 5.39 -5.65
C PHE A 6 -6.26 4.92 -5.33
N VAL A 7 -7.15 5.85 -4.95
CA VAL A 7 -8.54 5.57 -4.57
C VAL A 7 -9.39 5.12 -5.78
N LYS A 8 -8.99 5.38 -7.03
CA LYS A 8 -9.79 4.96 -8.21
C LYS A 8 -9.59 3.49 -8.61
N GLN A 9 -8.77 2.70 -7.90
CA GLN A 9 -8.33 1.37 -8.34
C GLN A 9 -9.01 0.19 -7.63
N ALA A 10 -9.97 0.42 -6.73
CA ALA A 10 -10.68 -0.63 -5.98
C ALA A 10 -11.17 -1.80 -6.86
N ASN A 11 -11.78 -1.45 -7.98
CA ASN A 11 -12.47 -2.37 -8.89
C ASN A 11 -11.61 -2.77 -10.09
N VAL A 12 -10.32 -2.46 -10.06
CA VAL A 12 -9.42 -2.79 -11.15
C VAL A 12 -8.58 -4.00 -10.72
N PRO A 13 -8.77 -5.17 -11.35
CA PRO A 13 -7.91 -6.31 -11.12
C PRO A 13 -6.45 -5.95 -11.43
N PHE A 14 -5.54 -6.40 -10.59
CA PHE A 14 -4.11 -6.21 -10.74
C PHE A 14 -3.37 -7.54 -10.64
N SER A 15 -2.20 -7.62 -11.29
CA SER A 15 -1.38 -8.82 -11.23
C SER A 15 -0.57 -8.86 -9.94
N GLN A 16 -0.40 -10.05 -9.35
CA GLN A 16 0.51 -10.28 -8.24
C GLN A 16 1.95 -9.87 -8.59
N GLY A 17 2.36 -10.05 -9.85
CA GLY A 17 3.66 -9.61 -10.36
C GLY A 17 3.82 -8.09 -10.35
N THR A 18 2.73 -7.33 -10.47
CA THR A 18 2.75 -5.87 -10.36
C THR A 18 3.00 -5.43 -8.92
N LEU A 19 2.49 -6.16 -7.92
CA LEU A 19 2.74 -5.89 -6.51
C LEU A 19 4.12 -6.36 -6.04
N ILE A 20 4.51 -7.57 -6.42
CA ILE A 20 5.73 -8.22 -5.93
C ILE A 20 6.74 -8.27 -7.07
N ASN A 21 7.32 -7.10 -7.35
CA ASN A 21 8.38 -6.90 -8.35
C ASN A 21 9.67 -6.36 -7.70
N ALA A 22 10.75 -6.30 -8.47
CA ALA A 22 12.06 -5.84 -7.99
C ALA A 22 12.04 -4.43 -7.35
N LYS A 23 11.28 -3.48 -7.92
CA LYS A 23 11.18 -2.11 -7.38
C LYS A 23 10.46 -2.07 -6.03
N ASN A 24 9.39 -2.84 -5.89
CA ASN A 24 8.64 -2.89 -4.64
C ASN A 24 9.38 -3.69 -3.55
N VAL A 25 10.17 -4.69 -3.93
CA VAL A 25 11.10 -5.38 -3.01
C VAL A 25 12.19 -4.43 -2.54
N ASP A 26 12.80 -3.63 -3.43
CA ASP A 26 13.78 -2.60 -3.05
C ASP A 26 13.17 -1.54 -2.11
N LEU A 27 11.95 -1.09 -2.42
CA LEU A 27 11.24 -0.15 -1.56
C LEU A 27 10.98 -0.73 -0.16
N ALA A 28 10.55 -1.98 -0.08
CA ALA A 28 10.37 -2.68 1.19
C ALA A 28 11.70 -2.83 1.94
N ASN A 29 12.82 -3.08 1.24
CA ASN A 29 14.15 -3.14 1.84
C ASN A 29 14.56 -1.80 2.45
N ARG A 30 14.35 -0.70 1.73
CA ARG A 30 14.60 0.64 2.26
C ARG A 30 13.71 0.95 3.45
N PHE A 31 12.45 0.52 3.41
CA PHE A 31 11.51 0.71 4.51
C PHE A 31 11.99 0.02 5.78
N ILE A 32 12.38 -1.26 5.72
CA ILE A 32 12.89 -1.98 6.90
C ILE A 32 14.17 -1.32 7.46
N GLN A 33 15.07 -0.84 6.60
CA GLN A 33 16.26 -0.11 7.04
C GLN A 33 15.90 1.19 7.76
N MET A 34 14.90 1.94 7.24
CA MET A 34 14.43 3.18 7.87
C MET A 34 13.79 2.96 9.24
N VAL A 35 13.07 1.85 9.43
CA VAL A 35 12.41 1.54 10.72
C VAL A 35 13.30 0.71 11.67
N GLY A 36 14.53 0.39 11.27
CA GLY A 36 15.47 -0.41 12.07
C GLY A 36 15.09 -1.89 12.20
N ASP A 37 14.31 -2.43 11.27
CA ASP A 37 13.93 -3.84 11.25
C ASP A 37 15.09 -4.71 10.69
N THR A 38 15.24 -5.92 11.23
CA THR A 38 16.37 -6.83 10.96
C THR A 38 16.04 -7.94 9.98
N THR A 39 14.91 -7.83 9.27
CA THR A 39 14.50 -8.78 8.23
C THR A 39 15.60 -8.92 7.17
N ASP A 40 16.06 -10.15 6.95
CA ASP A 40 17.02 -10.49 5.89
C ASP A 40 16.46 -10.08 4.53
N GLU A 41 17.25 -9.32 3.76
CA GLU A 41 16.89 -8.82 2.43
C GLU A 41 16.42 -9.96 1.50
N LYS A 42 17.04 -11.14 1.61
CA LYS A 42 16.67 -12.33 0.82
C LYS A 42 15.28 -12.87 1.15
N LYS A 43 14.75 -12.51 2.32
CA LYS A 43 13.43 -12.95 2.82
C LYS A 43 12.32 -11.94 2.55
N ILE A 44 12.63 -10.70 2.17
CA ILE A 44 11.62 -9.65 1.94
C ILE A 44 10.55 -10.09 0.93
N LYS A 45 10.97 -10.66 -0.20
CA LYS A 45 10.01 -11.16 -1.20
C LYS A 45 9.06 -12.21 -0.62
N PHE A 46 9.56 -13.11 0.22
CA PHE A 46 8.74 -14.12 0.89
C PHE A 46 7.81 -13.50 1.94
N ALA A 47 8.28 -12.50 2.68
CA ALA A 47 7.46 -11.74 3.61
C ALA A 47 6.31 -11.02 2.89
N LEU A 48 6.57 -10.37 1.75
CA LEU A 48 5.55 -9.74 0.92
C LEU A 48 4.52 -10.74 0.39
N LEU A 49 4.97 -11.93 -0.06
CA LEU A 49 4.07 -13.01 -0.48
C LEU A 49 3.22 -13.54 0.68
N LYS A 50 3.81 -13.67 1.87
CA LYS A 50 3.11 -14.11 3.07
C LYS A 50 2.05 -13.10 3.50
N ALA A 51 2.41 -11.82 3.56
CA ALA A 51 1.50 -10.73 3.87
C ALA A 51 0.34 -10.68 2.87
N LEU A 52 0.62 -10.85 1.58
CA LEU A 52 -0.44 -10.91 0.57
C LEU A 52 -1.42 -12.05 0.80
N ARG A 53 -0.93 -13.24 1.16
CA ARG A 53 -1.79 -14.38 1.53
C ARG A 53 -2.60 -14.12 2.80
N GLU A 54 -2.05 -13.36 3.75
CA GLU A 54 -2.79 -12.97 4.96
C GLU A 54 -3.91 -11.98 4.62
N LEU A 55 -3.66 -11.00 3.75
CA LEU A 55 -4.70 -10.09 3.25
C LEU A 55 -5.80 -10.83 2.47
N GLU A 56 -5.47 -11.92 1.77
CA GLU A 56 -6.48 -12.79 1.15
C GLU A 56 -7.32 -13.54 2.20
N LYS A 57 -6.69 -14.06 3.27
CA LYS A 57 -7.40 -14.72 4.38
C LYS A 57 -8.30 -13.77 5.16
N GLU A 58 -7.91 -12.51 5.27
CA GLU A 58 -8.71 -11.44 5.90
C GLU A 58 -9.81 -10.90 4.96
N GLU A 59 -9.97 -11.46 3.77
CA GLU A 59 -10.94 -11.01 2.75
C GLU A 59 -10.75 -9.54 2.33
N VAL A 60 -9.56 -8.97 2.56
CA VAL A 60 -9.17 -7.62 2.13
C VAL A 60 -8.81 -7.62 0.65
N VAL A 61 -8.24 -8.71 0.16
CA VAL A 61 -7.90 -8.95 -1.24
C VAL A 61 -8.60 -10.23 -1.71
N LEU A 62 -9.23 -10.18 -2.87
CA LEU A 62 -9.87 -11.31 -3.53
C LEU A 62 -8.98 -11.83 -4.65
N ARG A 63 -8.79 -13.15 -4.70
CA ARG A 63 -8.07 -13.81 -5.78
C ARG A 63 -9.04 -14.21 -6.89
N LEU A 64 -8.84 -13.61 -8.07
CA LEU A 64 -9.66 -13.89 -9.26
C LEU A 64 -9.06 -15.03 -10.12
N SER A 65 -7.74 -15.19 -10.09
CA SER A 65 -7.02 -16.29 -10.74
C SER A 65 -5.67 -16.55 -10.06
N GLU A 66 -4.86 -17.49 -10.58
CA GLU A 66 -3.53 -17.80 -10.03
C GLU A 66 -2.61 -16.58 -9.88
N THR A 67 -2.76 -15.57 -10.73
CA THR A 67 -1.89 -14.38 -10.74
C THR A 67 -2.64 -13.06 -10.65
N THR A 68 -3.97 -13.08 -10.65
CA THR A 68 -4.80 -11.86 -10.69
C THR A 68 -5.58 -11.70 -9.40
N LEU A 69 -5.53 -10.49 -8.85
CA LEU A 69 -6.06 -10.11 -7.56
C LEU A 69 -6.90 -8.83 -7.71
N GLN A 70 -7.81 -8.60 -6.77
CA GLN A 70 -8.59 -7.38 -6.69
C GLN A 70 -8.78 -7.02 -5.21
N LEU A 71 -8.92 -5.74 -4.87
CA LEU A 71 -9.37 -5.37 -3.52
C LEU A 71 -10.84 -5.76 -3.35
N SER A 72 -11.20 -6.27 -2.17
CA SER A 72 -12.62 -6.33 -1.81
C SER A 72 -13.13 -4.93 -1.49
N ASP A 73 -14.45 -4.75 -1.41
CA ASP A 73 -15.05 -3.48 -0.97
C ASP A 73 -14.55 -3.11 0.44
N ALA A 74 -14.45 -4.10 1.34
CA ALA A 74 -13.92 -3.92 2.69
C ALA A 74 -12.43 -3.54 2.67
N GLY A 75 -11.63 -4.20 1.84
CA GLY A 75 -10.21 -3.90 1.72
C GLY A 75 -9.95 -2.53 1.12
N PHE A 76 -10.78 -2.09 0.18
CA PHE A 76 -10.74 -0.75 -0.36
C PHE A 76 -11.11 0.31 0.68
N ALA A 77 -12.17 0.09 1.45
CA ALA A 77 -12.56 0.98 2.54
C ALA A 77 -11.42 1.11 3.57
N LYS A 78 -10.83 -0.02 3.99
CA LYS A 78 -9.67 -0.06 4.89
C LYS A 78 -8.49 0.73 4.32
N MET A 79 -8.14 0.52 3.05
CA MET A 79 -7.07 1.27 2.38
C MET A 79 -7.33 2.79 2.40
N LYS A 80 -8.57 3.21 2.09
CA LYS A 80 -8.93 4.63 2.09
C LYS A 80 -8.76 5.25 3.48
N THR A 81 -9.24 4.57 4.52
CA THR A 81 -9.10 5.03 5.91
C THR A 81 -7.63 5.12 6.35
N GLU A 82 -6.80 4.15 6.00
CA GLU A 82 -5.36 4.17 6.31
C GLU A 82 -4.65 5.33 5.60
N VAL A 83 -4.97 5.57 4.33
CA VAL A 83 -4.42 6.71 3.58
C VAL A 83 -4.84 8.03 4.20
N GLU A 84 -6.13 8.21 4.49
CA GLU A 84 -6.65 9.42 5.13
C GLU A 84 -5.99 9.66 6.50
N THR A 85 -5.84 8.60 7.31
CA THR A 85 -5.18 8.66 8.61
C THR A 85 -3.71 9.04 8.49
N ALA A 86 -2.99 8.44 7.54
CA ALA A 86 -1.61 8.80 7.26
C ALA A 86 -1.47 10.26 6.81
N MET A 87 -2.37 10.74 5.94
CA MET A 87 -2.38 12.14 5.51
C MET A 87 -2.62 13.11 6.67
N MET A 88 -3.56 12.79 7.56
CA MET A 88 -3.80 13.59 8.76
C MET A 88 -2.55 13.64 9.65
N LYS A 89 -1.92 12.50 9.93
CA LYS A 89 -0.68 12.45 10.73
C LYS A 89 0.45 13.26 10.09
N ILE A 90 0.64 13.14 8.78
CA ILE A 90 1.63 13.93 8.03
C ILE A 90 1.32 15.44 8.15
N SER A 91 0.06 15.85 7.98
CA SER A 91 -0.33 17.27 8.12
C SER A 91 -0.13 17.83 9.54
N GLN A 92 -0.30 16.99 10.57
CA GLN A 92 -0.05 17.38 11.96
C GLN A 92 1.45 17.47 12.29
N SER A 93 2.27 16.59 11.71
CA SER A 93 3.73 16.60 11.90
C SER A 93 4.47 17.57 10.97
N PHE A 94 3.86 17.96 9.85
CA PHE A 94 4.45 18.83 8.83
C PHE A 94 3.39 19.81 8.26
N PRO A 95 3.00 20.84 9.02
CA PRO A 95 1.93 21.78 8.65
C PRO A 95 2.22 22.62 7.38
N GLU A 96 3.48 22.70 6.92
CA GLU A 96 3.85 23.35 5.66
C GLU A 96 3.52 22.50 4.41
N SER A 97 3.15 21.23 4.58
CA SER A 97 2.87 20.30 3.48
C SER A 97 1.44 20.39 2.94
N THR A 98 0.57 21.15 3.61
CA THR A 98 -0.78 21.44 3.13
C THR A 98 -0.70 22.48 2.00
N PRO A 99 -1.23 22.21 0.80
CA PRO A 99 -1.29 23.22 -0.25
C PRO A 99 -2.09 24.40 0.30
N THR A 100 -1.44 25.55 0.42
CA THR A 100 -2.12 26.81 0.70
C THR A 100 -3.15 26.99 -0.43
N PRO A 101 -4.45 27.19 -0.13
CA PRO A 101 -5.38 27.58 -1.18
C PRO A 101 -4.86 28.92 -1.71
N THR A 102 -4.44 28.95 -2.97
CA THR A 102 -4.21 30.19 -3.70
C THR A 102 -5.55 30.94 -3.70
N VAL A 103 -5.67 31.89 -2.78
CA VAL A 103 -6.68 32.93 -2.82
C VAL A 103 -6.31 33.80 -4.02
N GLN A 104 -7.18 33.83 -5.02
CA GLN A 104 -7.14 34.82 -6.11
C GLN A 104 -7.52 36.19 -5.57
#